data_AF-A0A1Q7MDA8-F1
#
_entry.id   AF-A0A1Q7MDA8-F1
#
_cell.length_a   1.000
_cell.length_b   1.000
_cell.length_c   1.000
_cell.angle_alpha   90.00
_cell.angle_beta   90.00
_cell.angle_gamma   90.00
#
_symmetry.space_group_name_H-M   'P 1'
#
loop_
_entity.id
_entity.type
_entity.pdbx_description
1 polymer ?
#
loop_
_entity_poly.entity_id
_entity_poly.type
_entity_poly.pdbx_seq_one_letter_code
_entity_poly.pdbx_strand_id
1 'polypeptide(L)'
;RFVDKVMRPAFKQPRGLPRVKALFENWRRWATDPSLPGGCVFVAASAELDDRDGPVRAYVVSQQRGLLQTIARAAKISVEVGHFRRDLDVDQFAFEFLAILLAFHHAQRLLRDPRAEQRARRAYARLVDDAAVRH
;
A
#
# COMPACT_ATOMS: atom_id res chain seq x y z
N ARG A 1 12.95 -6.38 -7.01
CA ARG A 1 12.07 -5.55 -7.89
C ARG A 1 11.07 -4.72 -7.08
N PHE A 2 10.06 -5.29 -6.40
CA PHE A 2 9.12 -4.50 -5.60
C PHE A 2 9.83 -3.63 -4.54
N VAL A 3 10.69 -4.24 -3.73
CA VAL A 3 11.50 -3.52 -2.73
C VAL A 3 12.27 -2.37 -3.36
N ASP A 4 12.93 -2.58 -4.50
CA ASP A 4 13.77 -1.56 -5.14
C ASP A 4 12.99 -0.45 -5.85
N LYS A 5 11.78 -0.75 -6.33
CA LYS A 5 10.92 0.20 -7.04
C LYS A 5 9.95 0.93 -6.12
N VAL A 6 9.57 0.33 -4.99
CA VAL A 6 8.53 0.83 -4.09
C VAL A 6 9.09 1.24 -2.74
N MET A 7 9.62 0.28 -1.98
CA MET A 7 10.01 0.49 -0.57
C MET A 7 11.29 1.32 -0.43
N ARG A 8 12.38 0.90 -1.07
CA ARG A 8 13.70 1.54 -0.99
C ARG A 8 13.64 3.04 -1.36
N PRO A 9 13.03 3.46 -2.49
CA PRO A 9 12.93 4.88 -2.81
C PRO A 9 12.01 5.64 -1.85
N ALA A 10 10.96 5.00 -1.30
CA ALA A 10 10.12 5.64 -0.30
C ALA A 10 10.88 5.92 1.00
N PHE A 11 11.73 4.99 1.46
CA PHE A 11 12.49 5.17 2.72
C PHE A 11 13.65 6.15 2.62
N LYS A 12 14.05 6.55 1.42
CA LYS A 12 14.96 7.68 1.19
C LYS A 12 14.29 9.04 1.45
N GLN A 13 12.96 9.10 1.52
CA GLN A 13 12.24 10.34 1.83
C GLN A 13 12.39 10.71 3.32
N PRO A 14 12.21 12.00 3.66
CA PRO A 14 12.16 12.45 5.04
C PRO A 14 11.16 11.64 5.87
N ARG A 15 11.44 11.45 7.17
CA ARG A 15 10.58 10.66 8.08
C ARG A 15 9.14 11.21 8.11
N GLY A 16 8.17 10.31 8.32
CA GLY A 16 6.75 10.62 8.43
C GLY A 16 6.00 10.58 7.09
N LEU A 17 4.97 11.42 6.96
CA LEU A 17 4.08 11.50 5.80
C LEU A 17 4.77 11.46 4.42
N PRO A 18 5.94 12.08 4.17
CA PRO A 18 6.62 11.96 2.89
C PRO A 18 6.93 10.51 2.49
N ARG A 19 7.26 9.63 3.44
CA ARG A 19 7.47 8.18 3.17
C ARG A 19 6.18 7.48 2.82
N VAL A 20 5.09 7.77 3.55
CA VAL A 20 3.76 7.18 3.30
C VAL A 20 3.27 7.56 1.90
N LYS A 21 3.40 8.84 1.53
CA LYS A 21 3.07 9.33 0.19
C LYS A 21 3.90 8.65 -0.90
N ALA A 22 5.20 8.51 -0.66
CA ALA A 22 6.08 7.84 -1.62
C ALA A 22 5.77 6.34 -1.76
N LEU A 23 5.44 5.63 -0.68
CA LEU A 23 5.00 4.24 -0.75
C LEU A 23 3.75 4.12 -1.65
N PHE A 24 2.77 4.99 -1.45
CA PHE A 24 1.54 4.98 -2.25
C PHE A 24 1.80 5.22 -3.74
N GLU A 25 2.51 6.31 -4.06
CA GLU A 25 2.80 6.66 -5.45
C GLU A 25 3.67 5.62 -6.16
N ASN A 26 4.72 5.13 -5.48
CA ASN A 26 5.61 4.15 -6.08
C ASN A 26 4.89 2.82 -6.30
N TRP A 27 4.05 2.39 -5.36
CA TRP A 27 3.25 1.19 -5.54
C TRP A 27 2.30 1.35 -6.72
N ARG A 28 1.49 2.41 -6.74
CA ARG A 28 0.55 2.67 -7.83
C ARG A 28 1.23 2.59 -9.20
N ARG A 29 2.38 3.24 -9.36
CA ARG A 29 3.20 3.19 -10.60
C ARG A 29 3.65 1.77 -10.92
N TRP A 30 4.15 1.03 -9.92
CA TRP A 30 4.58 -0.34 -10.09
C TRP A 30 3.42 -1.29 -10.45
N ALA A 31 2.23 -1.12 -9.87
CA ALA A 31 1.04 -1.90 -10.20
C ALA A 31 0.56 -1.69 -11.65
N THR A 32 0.87 -0.55 -12.25
CA THR A 32 0.58 -0.22 -13.66
C THR A 32 1.76 -0.42 -14.60
N ASP A 33 2.90 -0.92 -14.12
CA ASP A 33 4.09 -1.10 -14.93
C ASP A 33 3.83 -2.14 -16.05
N PRO A 34 4.01 -1.76 -17.34
CA PRO A 34 3.80 -2.67 -18.48
C PRO A 34 4.75 -3.87 -18.47
N SER A 35 5.90 -3.76 -17.79
CA SER A 35 6.89 -4.85 -17.68
C SER A 35 6.49 -5.96 -16.70
N LEU A 36 5.31 -5.85 -16.07
CA LEU A 36 4.71 -6.87 -15.20
C LEU A 36 3.45 -7.45 -15.87
N PRO A 37 3.61 -8.50 -16.70
CA PRO A 37 2.47 -9.27 -17.17
C PRO A 37 1.75 -9.87 -15.95
N GLY A 38 0.44 -9.60 -15.82
CA GLY A 38 -0.37 -10.00 -14.66
C GLY A 38 -0.53 -8.95 -13.54
N GLY A 39 0.25 -7.86 -13.55
CA GLY A 39 0.14 -6.78 -12.56
C GLY A 39 0.96 -7.03 -11.29
N CYS A 40 0.45 -6.61 -10.13
CA CYS A 40 1.14 -6.82 -8.87
C CYS A 40 1.17 -8.32 -8.55
N VAL A 41 2.35 -8.94 -8.63
CA VAL A 41 2.52 -10.39 -8.35
C VAL A 41 1.96 -10.79 -6.98
N PHE A 42 2.02 -9.90 -5.98
CA PHE A 42 1.48 -10.17 -4.65
C PHE A 42 -0.04 -10.25 -4.63
N VAL A 43 -0.74 -9.47 -5.45
CA VAL A 43 -2.22 -9.51 -5.52
C VAL A 43 -2.67 -10.76 -6.25
N ALA A 44 -2.05 -11.06 -7.40
CA ALA A 44 -2.37 -12.25 -8.16
C ALA A 44 -2.08 -13.54 -7.37
N ALA A 45 -0.90 -13.63 -6.76
CA ALA A 45 -0.52 -14.80 -5.96
C ALA A 45 -1.42 -14.99 -4.73
N SER A 46 -1.88 -13.90 -4.08
CA SER A 46 -2.81 -14.02 -2.96
C SER A 46 -4.15 -14.64 -3.37
N ALA A 47 -4.68 -14.29 -4.53
CA ALA A 47 -5.97 -14.81 -5.01
C ALA A 47 -5.87 -16.24 -5.58
N GLU A 48 -4.69 -16.67 -6.04
CA GLU A 48 -4.50 -18.02 -6.59
C GLU A 48 -4.21 -19.07 -5.49
N LEU A 49 -3.64 -18.64 -4.38
CA LEU A 49 -3.04 -19.52 -3.36
C LEU A 49 -3.75 -19.44 -2.00
N ASP A 50 -4.84 -18.69 -1.87
CA ASP A 50 -5.57 -18.52 -0.61
C ASP A 50 -6.17 -19.82 -0.07
N ASP A 51 -6.71 -20.67 -0.96
CA ASP A 51 -7.31 -21.97 -0.62
C ASP A 51 -6.33 -23.16 -0.66
N ARG A 52 -5.06 -22.92 -0.99
CA ARG A 52 -4.04 -23.98 -1.14
C ARG A 52 -3.13 -24.03 0.07
N ASP A 53 -3.41 -24.93 1.01
CA ASP A 53 -2.48 -25.18 2.11
C ASP A 53 -1.11 -25.66 1.63
N GLY A 54 -0.04 -25.19 2.28
CA GLY A 54 1.33 -25.55 1.95
C GLY A 54 2.35 -24.43 2.11
N PRO A 55 3.64 -24.73 1.86
CA PRO A 55 4.74 -23.80 2.09
C PRO A 55 4.67 -22.53 1.22
N VAL A 56 4.11 -22.65 0.02
CA VAL A 56 3.96 -21.51 -0.91
C VAL A 56 2.94 -20.49 -0.37
N ARG A 57 1.79 -20.95 0.12
CA ARG A 57 0.81 -20.09 0.79
C ARG A 57 1.37 -19.46 2.06
N ALA A 58 2.08 -20.22 2.88
CA ALA A 58 2.74 -19.69 4.08
C ALA A 58 3.72 -18.55 3.75
N TYR A 59 4.49 -18.70 2.66
CA TYR A 59 5.35 -17.63 2.16
C TYR A 59 4.54 -16.39 1.75
N VAL A 60 3.48 -16.54 0.96
CA VAL A 60 2.61 -15.40 0.56
C VAL A 60 2.03 -14.69 1.79
N VAL A 61 1.49 -15.44 2.77
CA VAL A 61 0.97 -14.89 4.03
C VAL A 61 2.05 -14.09 4.77
N SER A 62 3.28 -14.61 4.86
CA SER A 62 4.38 -13.89 5.49
C SER A 62 4.71 -12.57 4.79
N GLN A 63 4.67 -12.55 3.45
CA GLN A 63 4.93 -11.35 2.66
C GLN A 63 3.82 -10.31 2.87
N GLN A 64 2.55 -10.73 2.87
CA GLN A 64 1.42 -9.84 3.12
C GLN A 64 1.45 -9.25 4.53
N ARG A 65 1.78 -10.05 5.54
CA ARG A 65 1.97 -9.56 6.93
C ARG A 65 3.12 -8.58 7.02
N GLY A 66 4.27 -8.90 6.43
CA GLY A 66 5.45 -8.03 6.44
C GLY A 66 5.19 -6.69 5.74
N LEU A 67 4.38 -6.69 4.69
CA LEU A 67 3.93 -5.49 4.03
C LEU A 67 3.03 -4.61 4.92
N LEU A 68 1.98 -5.17 5.52
CA LEU A 68 1.10 -4.44 6.44
C LEU A 68 1.91 -3.82 7.59
N GLN A 69 2.81 -4.60 8.19
CA GLN A 69 3.72 -4.12 9.24
C GLN A 69 4.62 -2.98 8.76
N THR A 70 5.07 -3.03 7.50
CA THR A 70 5.89 -1.98 6.91
C THR A 70 5.11 -0.66 6.77
N ILE A 71 3.86 -0.74 6.33
CA ILE A 71 2.98 0.43 6.19
C ILE A 71 2.62 0.98 7.58
N ALA A 72 2.24 0.12 8.52
CA ALA A 72 1.93 0.49 9.90
C ALA A 72 3.13 1.18 10.57
N ARG A 73 4.36 0.69 10.33
CA ARG A 73 5.58 1.34 10.83
C ARG A 73 5.79 2.72 10.21
N ALA A 74 5.53 2.90 8.92
CA ALA A 74 5.60 4.21 8.29
C ALA A 74 4.57 5.19 8.87
N ALA A 75 3.34 4.73 9.12
CA ALA A 75 2.30 5.50 9.79
C ALA A 75 2.69 5.86 11.23
N LYS A 76 3.22 4.91 12.00
CA LYS A 76 3.73 5.15 13.35
C LYS A 76 4.82 6.22 13.38
N ILE A 77 5.76 6.19 12.43
CA ILE A 77 6.78 7.24 12.32
C ILE A 77 6.14 8.60 12.01
N SER A 78 5.07 8.65 11.21
CA SER A 78 4.32 9.90 10.97
C SER A 78 3.65 10.44 12.24
N VAL A 79 3.19 9.56 13.14
CA VAL A 79 2.71 9.94 14.47
C VAL A 79 3.86 10.50 15.32
N GLU A 80 5.00 9.81 15.37
CA GLU A 80 6.19 10.20 16.16
C GLU A 80 6.72 11.59 15.78
N VAL A 81 6.67 11.96 14.50
CA VAL A 81 7.13 13.27 14.00
C VAL A 81 6.03 14.33 13.92
N GLY A 82 4.82 14.03 14.42
CA GLY A 82 3.71 14.98 14.51
C GLY A 82 2.98 15.27 13.19
N HIS A 83 3.14 14.46 12.15
CA HIS A 83 2.36 14.58 10.91
C HIS A 83 0.97 13.94 11.04
N PHE A 84 0.85 12.88 11.85
CA PHE A 84 -0.41 12.20 12.13
C PHE A 84 -0.82 12.36 13.61
N ARG A 85 -2.11 12.25 13.88
CA ARG A 85 -2.70 12.33 15.22
C ARG A 85 -2.13 11.25 16.16
N ARG A 86 -2.03 11.58 17.45
CA ARG A 86 -1.37 10.73 18.46
C ARG A 86 -2.12 9.43 18.77
N ASP A 87 -3.43 9.44 18.56
CA ASP A 87 -4.37 8.35 18.79
C ASP A 87 -4.68 7.54 17.51
N LEU A 88 -3.90 7.72 16.44
CA LEU A 88 -4.08 6.97 15.20
C LEU A 88 -3.86 5.46 15.45
N ASP A 89 -4.87 4.66 15.10
CA ASP A 89 -4.69 3.22 14.91
C ASP A 89 -3.89 2.99 13.61
N VAL A 90 -2.60 2.70 13.77
CA VAL A 90 -1.68 2.51 12.66
C VAL A 90 -1.89 1.21 11.90
N ASP A 91 -2.49 0.20 12.54
CA ASP A 91 -2.79 -1.09 11.90
C ASP A 91 -4.05 -0.96 11.04
N GLN A 92 -5.07 -0.24 11.52
CA GLN A 92 -6.23 0.13 10.71
C GLN A 92 -5.83 1.00 9.51
N PHE A 93 -4.96 2.01 9.71
CA PHE A 93 -4.44 2.81 8.61
C PHE A 93 -3.73 1.94 7.56
N ALA A 94 -2.92 0.96 7.99
CA ALA A 94 -2.22 0.06 7.08
C ALA A 94 -3.18 -0.84 6.30
N PHE A 95 -4.24 -1.32 6.95
CA PHE A 95 -5.31 -2.10 6.31
C PHE A 95 -6.01 -1.29 5.22
N GLU A 96 -6.46 -0.08 5.53
CA GLU A 96 -7.18 0.80 4.59
C GLU A 96 -6.28 1.25 3.42
N PHE A 97 -5.01 1.56 3.72
CA PHE A 97 -4.01 1.87 2.71
C PHE A 97 -3.86 0.71 1.71
N LEU A 98 -3.75 -0.53 2.20
CA LEU A 98 -3.65 -1.70 1.35
C LEU A 98 -4.96 -1.93 0.58
N ALA A 99 -6.12 -1.78 1.23
CA ALA A 99 -7.43 -1.93 0.59
C ALA A 99 -7.60 -1.01 -0.62
N ILE A 100 -7.14 0.25 -0.52
CA ILE A 100 -7.15 1.19 -1.65
C ILE A 100 -6.33 0.67 -2.82
N LEU A 101 -5.14 0.12 -2.57
CA LEU A 101 -4.26 -0.40 -3.61
C LEU A 101 -4.80 -1.69 -4.24
N LEU A 102 -5.46 -2.55 -3.47
CA LEU A 102 -6.14 -3.74 -3.97
C LEU A 102 -7.31 -3.37 -4.88
N ALA A 103 -8.17 -2.44 -4.43
CA ALA A 103 -9.28 -1.92 -5.23
C ALA A 103 -8.78 -1.22 -6.50
N PHE A 104 -7.70 -0.44 -6.41
CA PHE A 104 -7.06 0.17 -7.57
C PHE A 104 -6.56 -0.87 -8.57
N HIS A 105 -5.87 -1.92 -8.09
CA HIS A 105 -5.39 -3.00 -8.94
C HIS A 105 -6.55 -3.67 -9.69
N HIS A 106 -7.62 -4.02 -8.96
CA HIS A 106 -8.82 -4.63 -9.53
C HIS A 106 -9.49 -3.72 -10.58
N ALA A 107 -9.75 -2.46 -10.24
CA ALA A 107 -10.39 -1.51 -11.14
C ALA A 107 -9.57 -1.21 -12.40
N GLN A 108 -8.25 -1.11 -12.26
CA GLN A 108 -7.37 -0.78 -13.39
C GLN A 108 -7.10 -1.98 -14.29
N ARG A 109 -6.88 -3.18 -13.72
CA ARG A 109 -6.49 -4.37 -14.50
C ARG A 109 -7.69 -5.14 -15.03
N LEU A 110 -8.61 -5.52 -14.14
CA LEU A 110 -9.76 -6.34 -14.53
C LEU A 110 -10.82 -5.49 -15.24
N LEU A 111 -11.25 -4.41 -14.59
CA LEU A 111 -12.36 -3.59 -15.10
C LEU A 111 -11.93 -2.59 -16.17
N ARG A 112 -10.62 -2.31 -16.28
CA ARG A 112 -10.05 -1.29 -17.18
C ARG A 112 -10.71 0.08 -17.02
N ASP A 113 -11.06 0.43 -15.79
CA ASP A 113 -11.77 1.68 -15.50
C ASP A 113 -10.82 2.88 -15.66
N PRO A 114 -11.08 3.81 -16.61
CA PRO A 114 -10.20 4.96 -16.84
C PRO A 114 -10.12 5.92 -15.65
N ARG A 115 -11.04 5.81 -14.67
CA ARG A 115 -11.07 6.61 -13.45
C ARG A 115 -10.43 5.91 -12.24
N ALA A 116 -9.87 4.71 -12.38
CA ALA A 116 -9.30 3.96 -11.26
C ALA A 116 -8.21 4.75 -10.52
N GLU A 117 -7.29 5.40 -11.25
CA GLU A 117 -6.23 6.20 -10.63
C GLU A 117 -6.80 7.39 -9.85
N GLN A 118 -7.75 8.13 -10.44
CA GLN A 118 -8.38 9.27 -9.78
C GLN A 118 -9.07 8.85 -8.48
N ARG A 119 -9.81 7.73 -8.50
CA ARG A 119 -10.48 7.21 -7.31
C ARG A 119 -9.50 6.78 -6.22
N ALA A 120 -8.42 6.07 -6.60
CA ALA A 120 -7.39 5.65 -5.66
C ALA A 120 -6.72 6.86 -4.97
N ARG A 121 -6.36 7.89 -5.75
CA ARG A 121 -5.80 9.14 -5.20
C ARG A 121 -6.74 9.83 -4.24
N ARG A 122 -8.04 9.91 -4.58
CA ARG A 122 -9.05 10.53 -3.72
C ARG A 122 -9.26 9.74 -2.43
N ALA A 123 -9.29 8.41 -2.49
CA ALA A 123 -9.40 7.56 -1.32
C ALA A 123 -8.18 7.71 -0.40
N TYR A 124 -6.97 7.69 -0.98
CA TYR A 124 -5.73 7.92 -0.24
C TYR A 124 -5.69 9.30 0.42
N ALA A 125 -6.09 10.36 -0.30
CA ALA A 125 -6.15 11.71 0.26
C ALA A 125 -7.06 11.76 1.49
N ARG A 126 -8.28 11.20 1.41
CA ARG A 126 -9.20 11.14 2.56
C ARG A 126 -8.63 10.36 3.74
N LEU A 127 -7.96 9.24 3.48
CA LEU A 127 -7.31 8.44 4.53
C LEU A 127 -6.20 9.25 5.24
N VAL A 128 -5.40 9.97 4.48
CA VAL A 128 -4.34 10.84 5.03
C VAL A 128 -4.94 12.03 5.78
N ASP A 129 -5.98 12.66 5.25
CA ASP A 129 -6.66 13.80 5.88
C ASP A 129 -7.33 13.40 7.19
N ASP A 130 -7.93 12.21 7.24
CA ASP A 130 -8.43 11.65 8.50
C ASP A 130 -7.28 11.53 9.50
N ALA A 131 -6.18 10.87 9.11
CA ALA A 131 -5.00 10.61 9.94
C ALA A 131 -4.23 11.86 10.39
N ALA A 132 -4.36 12.99 9.69
CA ALA A 132 -3.63 14.21 9.96
C ALA A 132 -3.96 14.83 11.34
N VAL A 133 -3.01 15.57 11.90
CA VAL A 133 -3.28 16.40 13.09
C VAL A 133 -4.29 17.48 12.71
N ARG A 134 -5.39 17.60 13.47
CA ARG A 134 -6.33 18.72 13.32
C ARG A 134 -5.82 19.90 14.14
N HIS A 135 -5.76 21.07 13.51
CA HIS A 135 -5.51 22.36 14.17
C HIS A 135 -6.83 22.98 14.61
#